data_AF-A0A7V9L9I0-F1
#
_entry.id   AF-A0A7V9L9I0-F1
#
_cell.length_a   1.000
_cell.length_b   1.000
_cell.length_c   1.000
_cell.angle_alpha   90.00
_cell.angle_beta   90.00
_cell.angle_gamma   90.00
#
_symmetry.space_group_name_H-M   'P 1'
#
loop_
_entity.id
_entity.type
_entity.pdbx_description
1 polymer ?
#
loop_
_entity_poly.entity_id
_entity_poly.type
_entity_poly.pdbx_seq_one_letter_code
_entity_poly.pdbx_strand_id
1 'polypeptide(L)'
;MSTITEPPAGARGATQSQSQSTSAPVDKEKERQRSIRDDIGGWRKWGPYMTDRAWGTVREDYSAHGDAWNYLTYDKSRAKAYRWGEDGIGGICDRYQLLCFAPTFWNERDPHLKEKFFGLNPNEGNHGEDVKDYYFHVDNTPSHSYMALLYKYPQREFPYRWLVEENQRRAGQGPEFETIDTGIFDESRYFDILIEYAKQTHEDMAIRITAHNRGPEAAPL
;
A
#
# COMPACT_ATOMS: atom_id res chain seq x y z
N MET A 1 -40.14 -23.57 -85.87
CA MET A 1 -38.74 -23.19 -85.61
C MET A 1 -38.72 -21.80 -85.00
N SER A 2 -38.58 -21.68 -83.68
CA SER A 2 -38.23 -20.42 -83.00
C SER A 2 -37.84 -20.71 -81.55
N THR A 3 -36.53 -20.69 -81.33
CA THR A 3 -35.78 -20.11 -80.20
C THR A 3 -36.38 -20.16 -78.80
N ILE A 4 -35.75 -21.02 -77.98
CA ILE A 4 -35.68 -20.95 -76.51
C ILE A 4 -35.04 -19.60 -76.12
N THR A 5 -35.69 -18.86 -75.21
CA THR A 5 -35.14 -17.63 -74.63
C THR A 5 -35.01 -17.84 -73.12
N GLU A 6 -33.78 -17.82 -72.60
CA GLU A 6 -33.49 -17.88 -71.17
C GLU A 6 -33.91 -16.59 -70.45
N PRO A 7 -34.30 -16.64 -69.16
CA PRO A 7 -34.51 -15.44 -68.35
C PRO A 7 -33.17 -14.81 -67.91
N PRO A 8 -33.14 -13.49 -67.63
CA PRO A 8 -31.90 -12.75 -67.41
C PRO A 8 -31.26 -13.03 -66.04
N ALA A 9 -29.93 -12.88 -66.01
CA ALA A 9 -29.09 -13.03 -64.84
C ALA A 9 -29.52 -12.10 -63.69
N GLY A 10 -29.70 -12.68 -62.50
CA GLY A 10 -30.01 -11.97 -61.27
C GLY A 10 -28.94 -10.94 -60.93
N ALA A 11 -29.36 -9.69 -60.73
CA ALA A 11 -28.54 -8.63 -60.18
C ALA A 11 -28.12 -9.00 -58.76
N ARG A 12 -26.83 -9.30 -58.57
CA ARG A 12 -26.24 -9.43 -57.23
C ARG A 12 -26.22 -8.04 -56.59
N GLY A 13 -27.18 -7.80 -55.69
CA GLY A 13 -27.11 -6.66 -54.78
C GLY A 13 -25.82 -6.76 -53.97
N ALA A 14 -24.92 -5.80 -54.14
CA ALA A 14 -23.77 -5.63 -53.27
C ALA A 14 -24.28 -5.15 -51.91
N THR A 15 -24.46 -6.08 -50.98
CA THR A 15 -24.66 -5.75 -49.57
C THR A 15 -23.36 -5.13 -49.07
N GLN A 16 -23.28 -3.80 -49.04
CA GLN A 16 -22.20 -3.11 -48.34
C GLN A 16 -22.33 -3.45 -46.85
N SER A 17 -21.51 -4.37 -46.36
CA SER A 17 -21.31 -4.55 -44.94
C SER A 17 -20.62 -3.29 -44.42
N GLN A 18 -21.38 -2.36 -43.86
CA GLN A 18 -20.81 -1.32 -43.02
C GLN A 18 -20.13 -2.03 -41.85
N SER A 19 -18.80 -2.11 -41.89
CA SER A 19 -18.02 -2.47 -40.72
C SER A 19 -18.22 -1.34 -39.72
N GLN A 20 -19.05 -1.59 -38.71
CA GLN A 20 -19.07 -0.74 -37.53
C GLN A 20 -17.68 -0.85 -36.92
N SER A 21 -16.86 0.19 -37.10
CA SER A 21 -15.61 0.33 -36.35
C SER A 21 -15.99 0.50 -34.89
N THR A 22 -15.98 -0.59 -34.14
CA THR A 22 -16.00 -0.54 -32.68
C THR A 22 -14.72 0.20 -32.28
N SER A 23 -14.85 1.49 -31.94
CA SER A 23 -13.74 2.24 -31.35
C SER A 23 -13.26 1.46 -30.15
N ALA A 24 -11.98 1.07 -30.12
CA ALA A 24 -11.39 0.38 -28.99
C ALA A 24 -11.74 1.14 -27.70
N PRO A 25 -12.10 0.44 -26.60
CA PRO A 25 -12.47 1.10 -25.36
C PRO A 25 -11.37 2.07 -24.95
N VAL A 26 -11.77 3.30 -24.62
CA VAL A 26 -10.86 4.36 -24.21
C VAL A 26 -10.15 3.91 -22.94
N ASP A 27 -8.83 3.79 -23.03
CA ASP A 27 -7.95 3.49 -21.90
C ASP A 27 -7.78 4.76 -21.06
N LYS A 28 -8.66 4.92 -20.07
CA LYS A 28 -8.68 6.10 -19.19
C LYS A 28 -7.34 6.33 -18.49
N GLU A 29 -6.62 5.26 -18.14
CA GLU A 29 -5.34 5.41 -17.46
C GLU A 29 -4.28 6.00 -18.40
N LYS A 30 -4.24 5.60 -19.67
CA LYS A 30 -3.39 6.26 -20.68
C LYS A 30 -3.74 7.74 -20.86
N GLU A 31 -5.01 8.10 -20.81
CA GLU A 31 -5.42 9.52 -20.86
C GLU A 31 -4.92 10.29 -19.63
N ARG A 32 -5.06 9.73 -18.43
CA ARG A 32 -4.53 10.32 -17.20
C ARG A 32 -3.02 10.50 -17.30
N GLN A 33 -2.28 9.48 -17.72
CA GLN A 33 -0.83 9.57 -17.91
C GLN A 33 -0.42 10.64 -18.92
N ARG A 34 -1.12 10.76 -20.05
CA ARG A 34 -0.87 11.83 -21.04
C ARG A 34 -1.17 13.23 -20.50
N SER A 35 -2.04 13.36 -19.51
CA SER A 35 -2.35 14.63 -18.87
C SER A 35 -1.34 15.04 -17.78
N ILE A 36 -0.50 14.12 -17.32
CA ILE A 36 0.54 14.42 -16.32
C ILE A 36 1.62 15.30 -16.97
N ARG A 37 2.04 16.33 -16.23
CA ARG A 37 3.11 17.27 -16.61
C ARG A 37 4.19 17.33 -15.54
N ASP A 38 3.78 17.22 -14.29
CA ASP A 38 4.61 17.14 -13.09
C ASP A 38 3.86 16.34 -12.01
N ASP A 39 4.46 16.20 -10.82
CA ASP A 39 3.80 15.58 -9.66
C ASP A 39 3.32 16.63 -8.63
N ILE A 40 3.28 17.92 -9.00
CA ILE A 40 2.80 19.01 -8.13
C ILE A 40 1.31 19.23 -8.32
N GLY A 41 0.83 19.17 -9.57
CA GLY A 41 -0.57 19.31 -9.94
C GLY A 41 -1.13 18.06 -10.63
N GLY A 42 -2.45 18.05 -10.82
CA GLY A 42 -3.12 16.96 -11.53
C GLY A 42 -3.03 15.62 -10.81
N TRP A 43 -3.08 14.52 -11.55
CA TRP A 43 -3.32 13.18 -10.99
C TRP A 43 -2.32 12.72 -9.93
N ARG A 44 -1.06 13.14 -10.06
CA ARG A 44 0.02 12.79 -9.12
C ARG A 44 0.20 13.78 -7.97
N LYS A 45 -0.66 14.79 -7.85
CA LYS A 45 -0.61 15.70 -6.69
C LYS A 45 -0.65 14.91 -5.38
N TRP A 46 -1.65 14.03 -5.24
CA TRP A 46 -1.83 13.15 -4.10
C TRP A 46 -1.31 11.75 -4.43
N GLY A 47 -0.50 11.15 -3.59
CA GLY A 47 0.03 9.81 -3.84
C GLY A 47 0.58 9.15 -2.58
N PRO A 48 1.14 7.93 -2.72
CA PRO A 48 1.73 7.21 -1.60
C PRO A 48 3.17 7.70 -1.40
N TYR A 49 3.32 9.00 -1.15
CA TYR A 49 4.61 9.65 -0.93
C TYR A 49 4.97 9.73 0.56
N MET A 50 4.04 9.36 1.44
CA MET A 50 4.31 9.13 2.84
C MET A 50 5.10 7.83 2.97
N THR A 51 6.15 7.82 3.79
CA THR A 51 7.00 6.64 3.90
C THR A 51 6.38 5.62 4.86
N ASP A 52 6.63 4.34 4.62
CA ASP A 52 6.25 3.27 5.53
C ASP A 52 7.01 3.37 6.88
N ARG A 53 8.16 4.06 6.87
CA ARG A 53 9.04 4.26 8.04
C ARG A 53 9.88 5.54 7.93
N ALA A 54 9.93 6.34 8.99
CA ALA A 54 10.75 7.54 9.05
C ALA A 54 11.68 7.62 10.28
N TRP A 55 11.53 6.72 11.25
CA TRP A 55 12.43 6.61 12.41
C TRP A 55 13.81 6.09 12.02
N GLY A 56 14.84 6.23 12.86
CA GLY A 56 16.19 5.71 12.56
C GLY A 56 16.87 6.29 11.31
N THR A 57 16.40 7.43 10.78
CA THR A 57 16.94 8.03 9.56
C THR A 57 17.93 9.16 9.85
N VAL A 58 18.91 9.35 8.97
CA VAL A 58 19.92 10.43 9.09
C VAL A 58 19.32 11.84 9.06
N ARG A 59 18.12 12.02 8.51
CA ARG A 59 17.44 13.32 8.47
C ARG A 59 16.88 13.69 9.84
N GLU A 60 16.45 12.71 10.62
CA GLU A 60 15.90 12.90 11.95
C GLU A 60 16.91 12.66 13.07
N ASP A 61 18.20 12.52 12.72
CA ASP A 61 19.28 12.39 13.68
C ASP A 61 19.75 13.76 14.16
N TYR A 62 19.56 14.00 15.47
CA TYR A 62 20.12 15.16 16.15
C TYR A 62 21.02 14.75 17.32
N SER A 63 21.60 13.55 17.25
CA SER A 63 22.60 13.09 18.20
C SER A 63 23.92 13.85 18.00
N ALA A 64 24.77 13.88 19.03
CA ALA A 64 26.05 14.56 18.98
C ALA A 64 27.07 13.90 18.02
N HIS A 65 26.85 12.64 17.63
CA HIS A 65 27.86 11.81 16.96
C HIS A 65 27.36 11.12 15.68
N GLY A 66 26.15 11.42 15.20
CA GLY A 66 25.61 10.77 14.01
C GLY A 66 25.15 9.33 14.29
N ASP A 67 24.21 9.18 15.22
CA ASP A 67 23.69 7.89 15.70
C ASP A 67 22.18 7.81 15.47
N ALA A 68 21.80 7.83 14.19
CA ALA A 68 20.41 7.91 13.76
C ALA A 68 19.54 6.78 14.34
N TRP A 69 20.07 5.55 14.35
CA TRP A 69 19.35 4.35 14.79
C TRP A 69 18.96 4.40 16.26
N ASN A 70 19.87 4.83 17.14
CA ASN A 70 19.58 4.94 18.57
C ASN A 70 18.96 6.30 18.97
N TYR A 71 19.13 7.33 18.13
CA TYR A 71 18.57 8.66 18.39
C TYR A 71 17.04 8.64 18.30
N LEU A 72 16.48 8.23 17.16
CA LEU A 72 15.05 8.13 16.93
C LEU A 72 14.63 6.66 16.76
N THR A 73 14.42 5.99 17.90
CA THR A 73 13.91 4.62 17.93
C THR A 73 12.42 4.57 17.55
N TYR A 74 11.91 3.37 17.24
CA TYR A 74 10.48 3.15 17.03
C TYR A 74 9.62 3.74 18.17
N ASP A 75 10.00 3.50 19.43
CA ASP A 75 9.23 4.00 20.57
C ASP A 75 9.17 5.52 20.65
N LYS A 76 10.29 6.20 20.39
CA LYS A 76 10.33 7.67 20.38
C LYS A 76 9.55 8.24 19.20
N SER A 77 9.51 7.53 18.07
CA SER A 77 8.91 8.03 16.83
C SER A 77 7.38 8.10 16.86
N ARG A 78 6.75 7.37 17.77
CA ARG A 78 5.31 7.45 18.04
C ARG A 78 4.88 8.77 18.69
N ALA A 79 5.80 9.44 19.39
CA ALA A 79 5.52 10.67 20.12
C ALA A 79 6.30 11.89 19.61
N LYS A 80 6.90 11.79 18.42
CA LYS A 80 7.71 12.84 17.81
C LYS A 80 7.00 13.42 16.59
N ALA A 81 6.85 14.74 16.56
CA ALA A 81 6.58 15.46 15.32
C ALA A 81 7.86 15.52 14.48
N TYR A 82 7.77 15.02 13.25
CA TYR A 82 8.92 14.96 12.35
C TYR A 82 9.19 16.33 11.71
N ARG A 83 10.44 16.55 11.31
CA ARG A 83 10.86 17.79 10.65
C ARG A 83 10.98 17.65 9.14
N TRP A 84 11.36 16.46 8.66
CA TRP A 84 11.75 16.25 7.26
C TRP A 84 10.85 15.29 6.49
N GLY A 85 9.77 14.81 7.11
CA GLY A 85 8.74 14.03 6.45
C GLY A 85 7.74 13.49 7.47
N GLU A 86 6.98 12.45 7.11
CA GLU A 86 6.10 11.70 8.01
C GLU A 86 6.03 10.23 7.59
N ASP A 87 5.69 9.34 8.54
CA ASP A 87 5.43 7.92 8.29
C ASP A 87 4.05 7.46 8.79
N GLY A 88 3.44 6.51 8.07
CA GLY A 88 2.11 5.98 8.40
C GLY A 88 1.69 4.81 7.52
N ILE A 89 0.93 3.87 8.09
CA ILE A 89 0.50 2.65 7.39
C ILE A 89 -0.40 2.99 6.20
N GLY A 90 0.06 2.72 4.97
CA GLY A 90 -0.71 3.00 3.76
C GLY A 90 -1.06 4.48 3.61
N GLY A 91 -0.19 5.36 4.08
CA GLY A 91 -0.41 6.80 4.06
C GLY A 91 -0.37 7.42 2.67
N ILE A 92 -1.11 8.51 2.50
CA ILE A 92 -1.08 9.37 1.31
C ILE A 92 -0.76 10.79 1.73
N CYS A 93 -0.18 11.54 0.80
CA CYS A 93 0.06 12.97 0.98
C CYS A 93 0.21 13.66 -0.36
N ASP A 94 0.23 15.00 -0.34
CA ASP A 94 0.70 15.73 -1.50
C ASP A 94 2.23 15.59 -1.66
N ARG A 95 2.77 15.97 -2.82
CA ARG A 95 4.22 15.90 -3.11
C ARG A 95 5.10 16.55 -2.04
N TYR A 96 4.62 17.59 -1.37
CA TYR A 96 5.37 18.33 -0.35
C TYR A 96 5.05 17.90 1.08
N GLN A 97 4.18 16.90 1.28
CA GLN A 97 3.72 16.45 2.60
C GLN A 97 3.13 17.59 3.44
N LEU A 98 2.44 18.54 2.81
CA LEU A 98 1.73 19.61 3.52
C LEU A 98 0.49 19.07 4.24
N LEU A 99 -0.16 18.07 3.64
CA LEU A 99 -1.21 17.29 4.27
C LEU A 99 -0.89 15.80 4.14
N CYS A 100 -0.78 15.13 5.28
CA CYS A 100 -0.62 13.68 5.39
C CYS A 100 -1.90 13.07 5.93
N PHE A 101 -2.32 11.96 5.33
CA PHE A 101 -3.42 11.13 5.81
C PHE A 101 -2.93 9.69 5.91
N ALA A 102 -3.15 9.05 7.06
CA ALA A 102 -2.94 7.62 7.23
C ALA A 102 -3.99 7.06 8.20
N PRO A 103 -4.50 5.83 7.98
CA PRO A 103 -5.33 5.15 8.94
C PRO A 103 -4.53 4.70 10.18
N THR A 104 -5.26 4.36 11.23
CA THR A 104 -4.73 3.88 12.50
C THR A 104 -5.66 2.80 13.04
N PHE A 105 -5.09 1.75 13.62
CA PHE A 105 -5.84 0.57 14.06
C PHE A 105 -5.58 0.25 15.52
N TRP A 106 -6.53 -0.40 16.20
CA TRP A 106 -6.31 -0.86 17.57
C TRP A 106 -7.17 -2.08 17.90
N ASN A 107 -6.53 -3.22 18.07
CA ASN A 107 -7.19 -4.48 18.44
C ASN A 107 -7.59 -4.57 19.93
N GLU A 108 -7.57 -3.46 20.68
CA GLU A 108 -7.75 -3.37 22.14
C GLU A 108 -6.72 -4.16 22.99
N ARG A 109 -5.71 -4.78 22.35
CA ARG A 109 -4.65 -5.56 23.00
C ARG A 109 -3.31 -4.88 22.91
N ASP A 110 -3.03 -4.19 21.81
CA ASP A 110 -1.79 -3.46 21.65
C ASP A 110 -1.67 -2.36 22.70
N PRO A 111 -0.46 -2.14 23.25
CA PRO A 111 -0.21 -1.11 24.26
C PRO A 111 -0.32 0.32 23.71
N HIS A 112 -0.40 0.49 22.39
CA HIS A 112 -0.57 1.75 21.69
C HIS A 112 -1.31 1.55 20.37
N LEU A 113 -1.79 2.66 19.79
CA LEU A 113 -2.40 2.66 18.47
C LEU A 113 -1.42 2.20 17.39
N LYS A 114 -1.86 1.31 16.50
CA LYS A 114 -1.08 0.83 15.37
C LYS A 114 -1.13 1.84 14.23
N GLU A 115 -0.27 2.85 14.34
CA GLU A 115 -0.13 3.95 13.38
C GLU A 115 0.97 3.68 12.34
N LYS A 116 1.95 2.84 12.70
CA LYS A 116 3.22 2.63 11.96
C LYS A 116 3.64 1.17 12.02
N PHE A 117 4.32 0.70 10.97
CA PHE A 117 4.94 -0.61 10.98
C PHE A 117 6.10 -0.64 11.98
N PHE A 118 6.16 -1.74 12.73
CA PHE A 118 7.23 -2.06 13.64
C PHE A 118 8.37 -2.75 12.91
N GLY A 119 9.58 -2.44 13.32
CA GLY A 119 10.79 -3.09 12.82
C GLY A 119 11.93 -2.95 13.81
N LEU A 120 12.97 -3.70 13.55
CA LEU A 120 14.21 -3.71 14.32
C LEU A 120 15.25 -2.82 13.66
N ASN A 121 16.09 -2.20 14.49
CA ASN A 121 17.29 -1.52 14.03
C ASN A 121 18.49 -2.49 13.97
N PRO A 122 19.65 -2.06 13.42
CA PRO A 122 20.82 -2.93 13.25
C PRO A 122 21.42 -3.50 14.55
N ASN A 123 21.12 -2.91 15.70
CA ASN A 123 21.54 -3.37 17.02
C ASN A 123 20.52 -4.32 17.68
N GLU A 124 19.34 -4.47 17.07
CA GLU A 124 18.23 -5.30 17.57
C GLU A 124 18.01 -6.56 16.72
N GLY A 125 18.41 -6.53 15.43
CA GLY A 125 18.26 -7.62 14.47
C GLY A 125 19.58 -8.08 13.84
N ASN A 126 19.48 -9.00 12.88
CA ASN A 126 20.64 -9.55 12.17
C ASN A 126 20.96 -8.78 10.87
N HIS A 127 20.00 -7.99 10.38
CA HIS A 127 20.17 -7.10 9.22
C HIS A 127 19.98 -5.63 9.64
N GLY A 128 20.18 -4.72 8.67
CA GLY A 128 20.08 -3.29 8.90
C GLY A 128 18.68 -2.85 9.30
N GLU A 129 17.86 -2.48 8.32
CA GLU A 129 16.45 -2.18 8.53
C GLU A 129 15.63 -3.46 8.34
N ASP A 130 14.80 -3.79 9.33
CA ASP A 130 14.12 -5.08 9.38
C ASP A 130 12.67 -4.90 9.89
N VAL A 131 11.72 -4.75 8.95
CA VAL A 131 10.30 -4.56 9.28
C VAL A 131 9.68 -5.91 9.63
N LYS A 132 8.99 -5.97 10.78
CA LYS A 132 8.40 -7.19 11.34
C LYS A 132 6.88 -7.32 11.10
N ASP A 133 6.24 -6.24 10.69
CA ASP A 133 4.85 -6.29 10.23
C ASP A 133 4.74 -6.89 8.83
N TYR A 134 3.67 -7.65 8.57
CA TYR A 134 3.40 -8.20 7.23
C TYR A 134 2.40 -7.32 6.48
N TYR A 135 2.85 -6.76 5.37
CA TYR A 135 2.03 -5.91 4.51
C TYR A 135 2.46 -6.05 3.04
N PHE A 136 1.56 -5.65 2.15
CA PHE A 136 1.74 -5.81 0.72
C PHE A 136 1.19 -4.58 0.00
N HIS A 137 2.02 -3.94 -0.81
CA HIS A 137 1.56 -2.98 -1.82
C HIS A 137 0.90 -3.78 -2.95
N VAL A 138 -0.43 -3.77 -3.00
CA VAL A 138 -1.22 -4.69 -3.85
C VAL A 138 -1.39 -4.13 -5.26
N ASP A 139 -1.69 -2.84 -5.37
CA ASP A 139 -1.91 -2.19 -6.66
C ASP A 139 -1.66 -0.69 -6.57
N ASN A 140 -1.19 -0.10 -7.65
CA ASN A 140 -1.06 1.34 -7.82
C ASN A 140 -0.96 1.70 -9.31
N THR A 141 -1.93 2.45 -9.83
CA THR A 141 -1.85 2.91 -11.22
C THR A 141 -0.76 3.99 -11.38
N PRO A 142 -0.12 4.13 -12.56
CA PRO A 142 0.91 5.16 -12.76
C PRO A 142 0.46 6.61 -12.54
N SER A 143 -0.85 6.87 -12.61
CA SER A 143 -1.49 8.16 -12.27
C SER A 143 -1.91 8.27 -10.80
N HIS A 144 -1.73 7.22 -9.99
CA HIS A 144 -2.25 7.08 -8.62
C HIS A 144 -3.77 7.28 -8.56
N SER A 145 -4.47 6.96 -9.65
CA SER A 145 -5.93 7.01 -9.70
C SER A 145 -6.58 5.93 -8.86
N TYR A 146 -5.86 4.84 -8.62
CA TYR A 146 -6.20 3.79 -7.68
C TYR A 146 -4.94 3.31 -6.97
N MET A 147 -5.01 3.10 -5.66
CA MET A 147 -3.93 2.60 -4.82
C MET A 147 -4.50 1.65 -3.78
N ALA A 148 -3.81 0.53 -3.52
CA ALA A 148 -4.25 -0.46 -2.54
C ALA A 148 -3.07 -1.04 -1.75
N LEU A 149 -3.22 -1.09 -0.42
CA LEU A 149 -2.30 -1.75 0.50
C LEU A 149 -3.07 -2.76 1.35
N LEU A 150 -2.53 -3.97 1.49
CA LEU A 150 -3.03 -5.00 2.37
C LEU A 150 -2.11 -5.12 3.58
N TYR A 151 -2.67 -4.96 4.78
CA TYR A 151 -1.97 -5.13 6.04
C TYR A 151 -2.52 -6.33 6.83
N LYS A 152 -1.63 -7.19 7.33
CA LYS A 152 -1.97 -8.34 8.19
C LYS A 152 -1.84 -7.91 9.65
N TYR A 153 -2.97 -7.53 10.27
CA TYR A 153 -2.98 -7.04 11.65
C TYR A 153 -3.40 -8.12 12.64
N PRO A 154 -2.54 -8.53 13.59
CA PRO A 154 -2.89 -9.53 14.59
C PRO A 154 -4.09 -9.16 15.49
N GLN A 155 -4.87 -10.16 15.89
CA GLN A 155 -5.93 -9.99 16.91
C GLN A 155 -5.39 -9.98 18.35
N ARG A 156 -4.20 -10.54 18.55
CA ARG A 156 -3.47 -10.55 19.82
C ARG A 156 -2.52 -9.34 19.87
N GLU A 157 -2.05 -9.01 21.07
CA GLU A 157 -0.97 -8.04 21.23
C GLU A 157 0.22 -8.39 20.33
N PHE A 158 0.65 -7.43 19.52
CA PHE A 158 1.78 -7.61 18.63
C PHE A 158 3.06 -7.86 19.45
N PRO A 159 3.94 -8.80 19.05
CA PRO A 159 4.96 -9.34 19.95
C PRO A 159 6.23 -8.48 19.97
N TYR A 160 6.08 -7.15 20.14
CA TYR A 160 7.14 -6.15 20.05
C TYR A 160 8.40 -6.54 20.85
N ARG A 161 8.20 -6.82 22.15
CA ARG A 161 9.30 -7.12 23.08
C ARG A 161 9.98 -8.44 22.76
N TRP A 162 9.19 -9.48 22.43
CA TRP A 162 9.75 -10.80 22.13
C TRP A 162 10.60 -10.77 20.86
N LEU A 163 10.15 -10.05 19.83
CA LEU A 163 10.92 -9.85 18.60
C LEU A 163 12.28 -9.21 18.86
N VAL A 164 12.35 -8.19 19.72
CA VAL A 164 13.62 -7.54 20.10
C VAL A 164 14.50 -8.50 20.91
N GLU A 165 13.96 -9.06 22.00
CA GLU A 165 14.75 -9.87 22.95
C GLU A 165 15.33 -11.13 22.28
N GLU A 166 14.55 -11.82 21.47
CA GLU A 166 15.00 -13.06 20.83
C GLU A 166 16.02 -12.79 19.71
N ASN A 167 15.82 -11.76 18.88
CA ASN A 167 16.81 -11.42 17.86
C ASN A 167 18.13 -10.93 18.48
N GLN A 168 18.08 -10.10 19.53
CA GLN A 168 19.28 -9.72 20.28
C GLN A 168 19.99 -10.92 20.91
N ARG A 169 19.24 -11.86 21.50
CA ARG A 169 19.79 -13.08 22.09
C ARG A 169 20.51 -13.96 21.05
N ARG A 170 19.99 -13.99 19.81
CA ARG A 170 20.62 -14.72 18.70
C ARG A 170 21.93 -14.07 18.24
N ALA A 171 22.08 -12.75 18.40
CA ALA A 171 23.32 -12.02 18.11
C ALA A 171 23.89 -12.34 16.70
N GLY A 172 23.04 -12.30 15.67
CA GLY A 172 23.45 -12.59 14.30
C GLY A 172 23.54 -14.09 13.96
N GLN A 173 23.31 -14.99 14.92
CA GLN A 173 23.47 -16.43 14.71
C GLN A 173 22.17 -17.10 14.25
N GLY A 174 22.24 -17.83 13.13
CA GLY A 174 21.12 -18.59 12.59
C GLY A 174 20.12 -17.73 11.78
N PRO A 175 18.95 -18.30 11.43
CA PRO A 175 17.91 -17.53 10.77
C PRO A 175 17.34 -16.45 11.69
N GLU A 176 16.80 -15.41 11.07
CA GLU A 176 16.08 -14.35 11.80
C GLU A 176 14.88 -14.93 12.55
N PHE A 177 14.54 -14.28 13.67
CA PHE A 177 13.29 -14.57 14.37
C PHE A 177 12.22 -13.62 13.87
N GLU A 178 11.26 -14.16 13.13
CA GLU A 178 10.22 -13.40 12.47
C GLU A 178 8.91 -13.42 13.26
N THR A 179 8.02 -12.47 12.95
CA THR A 179 6.69 -12.39 13.59
C THR A 179 5.90 -13.69 13.41
N ILE A 180 6.06 -14.40 12.29
CA ILE A 180 5.41 -15.69 12.07
C ILE A 180 5.89 -16.78 13.06
N ASP A 181 7.14 -16.72 13.51
CA ASP A 181 7.72 -17.70 14.44
C ASP A 181 7.14 -17.58 15.86
N THR A 182 6.47 -16.47 16.17
CA THR A 182 5.80 -16.24 17.45
C THR A 182 4.46 -16.98 17.56
N GLY A 183 3.95 -17.53 16.46
CA GLY A 183 2.61 -18.15 16.40
C GLY A 183 1.47 -17.13 16.46
N ILE A 184 1.75 -15.83 16.29
CA ILE A 184 0.70 -14.80 16.42
C ILE A 184 -0.39 -14.91 15.33
N PHE A 185 -0.05 -15.49 14.18
CA PHE A 185 -0.99 -15.75 13.08
C PHE A 185 -1.65 -17.14 13.14
N ASP A 186 -1.36 -17.94 14.17
CA ASP A 186 -1.94 -19.27 14.32
C ASP A 186 -3.47 -19.21 14.38
N GLU A 187 -4.11 -20.27 13.89
CA GLU A 187 -5.57 -20.36 13.77
C GLU A 187 -6.20 -19.22 12.93
N SER A 188 -5.40 -18.57 12.07
CA SER A 188 -5.81 -17.39 11.29
C SER A 188 -6.27 -16.20 12.13
N ARG A 189 -5.76 -16.03 13.35
CA ARG A 189 -6.17 -14.97 14.30
C ARG A 189 -5.57 -13.60 13.96
N TYR A 190 -5.94 -13.08 12.80
CA TYR A 190 -5.57 -11.76 12.30
C TYR A 190 -6.69 -11.15 11.45
N PHE A 191 -6.57 -9.85 11.21
CA PHE A 191 -7.37 -9.10 10.26
C PHE A 191 -6.58 -8.88 8.98
N ASP A 192 -7.23 -9.10 7.84
CA ASP A 192 -6.80 -8.50 6.58
C ASP A 192 -7.40 -7.12 6.48
N ILE A 193 -6.55 -6.10 6.62
CA ILE A 193 -6.94 -4.71 6.47
C ILE A 193 -6.54 -4.25 5.07
N LEU A 194 -7.53 -4.13 4.19
CA LEU A 194 -7.36 -3.59 2.85
C LEU A 194 -7.65 -2.08 2.87
N ILE A 195 -6.62 -1.28 2.59
CA ILE A 195 -6.68 0.18 2.51
C ILE A 195 -6.67 0.55 1.03
N GLU A 196 -7.73 1.20 0.57
CA GLU A 196 -7.91 1.56 -0.84
C GLU A 196 -8.20 3.05 -0.98
N TYR A 197 -7.59 3.62 -2.01
CA TYR A 197 -7.79 4.99 -2.44
C TYR A 197 -8.21 4.99 -3.90
N ALA A 198 -9.30 5.69 -4.23
CA ALA A 198 -9.78 5.80 -5.59
C ALA A 198 -10.11 7.25 -5.93
N LYS A 199 -9.57 7.75 -7.05
CA LYS A 199 -9.74 9.15 -7.47
C LYS A 199 -10.77 9.29 -8.59
N GLN A 200 -11.83 10.04 -8.31
CA GLN A 200 -12.75 10.50 -9.34
C GLN A 200 -12.13 11.62 -10.17
N THR A 201 -11.48 12.58 -9.51
CA THR A 201 -10.67 13.64 -10.13
C THR A 201 -9.34 13.79 -9.38
N HIS A 202 -8.45 14.69 -9.81
CA HIS A 202 -7.18 14.88 -9.11
C HIS A 202 -7.32 15.56 -7.73
N GLU A 203 -8.47 16.15 -7.39
CA GLU A 203 -8.76 16.71 -6.07
C GLU A 203 -9.92 16.00 -5.35
N ASP A 204 -10.41 14.88 -5.90
CA ASP A 204 -11.56 14.16 -5.36
C ASP A 204 -11.21 12.67 -5.24
N MET A 205 -11.13 12.21 -4.00
CA MET A 205 -10.67 10.87 -3.62
C MET A 205 -11.64 10.24 -2.62
N ALA A 206 -12.05 9.01 -2.91
CA ALA A 206 -12.71 8.12 -1.97
C ALA A 206 -11.67 7.25 -1.26
N ILE A 207 -11.89 7.03 0.03
CA ILE A 207 -11.07 6.17 0.88
C ILE A 207 -11.96 5.03 1.37
N ARG A 208 -11.48 3.80 1.21
CA ARG A 208 -12.16 2.60 1.72
C ARG A 208 -11.18 1.78 2.55
N ILE A 209 -11.58 1.46 3.77
CA ILE A 209 -10.84 0.57 4.66
C ILE A 209 -11.75 -0.62 4.91
N THR A 210 -11.32 -1.80 4.47
CA THR A 210 -12.06 -3.04 4.68
C THR A 210 -11.25 -3.96 5.59
N ALA A 211 -11.80 -4.29 6.76
CA ALA A 211 -11.20 -5.23 7.68
C ALA A 211 -11.92 -6.59 7.59
N HIS A 212 -11.22 -7.62 7.12
CA HIS A 212 -11.70 -9.00 7.14
C HIS A 212 -11.11 -9.74 8.34
N ASN A 213 -11.94 -10.09 9.30
CA ASN A 213 -11.57 -11.03 10.34
C ASN A 213 -11.34 -12.42 9.72
N ARG A 214 -10.10 -12.92 9.76
CA ARG A 214 -9.73 -14.25 9.25
C ARG A 214 -9.87 -15.34 10.30
N GLY A 215 -10.02 -14.95 11.57
CA GLY A 215 -10.11 -15.86 12.70
C GLY A 215 -11.49 -16.49 12.83
N PRO A 216 -11.60 -17.57 13.65
CA PRO A 216 -12.85 -18.29 13.85
C PRO A 216 -13.88 -17.53 14.71
N GLU A 217 -13.42 -16.56 15.50
CA GLU A 217 -14.21 -15.83 16.50
C GLU A 217 -14.26 -14.34 16.16
N ALA A 218 -15.34 -13.67 16.56
CA ALA A 218 -15.39 -12.21 16.50
C ALA A 218 -14.32 -11.60 17.42
N ALA A 219 -13.61 -10.59 16.91
CA ALA A 219 -12.54 -9.90 17.63
C ALA A 219 -12.70 -8.38 17.42
N PRO A 220 -12.37 -7.55 18.44
CA PRO A 220 -12.42 -6.10 18.32
C PRO A 220 -11.31 -5.56 17.41
N LEU A 221 -11.58 -4.42 16.76
CA LEU A 221 -10.68 -3.68 15.88
C LEU A 221 -11.00 -2.18 15.90
#